data_AF-A0A8T5Q7A9-F1
#
_entry.id   AF-A0A8T5Q7A9-F1
#
_cell.length_a   1.000
_cell.length_b   1.000
_cell.length_c   1.000
_cell.angle_alpha   90.00
_cell.angle_beta   90.00
_cell.angle_gamma   90.00
#
_symmetry.space_group_name_H-M   'P 1'
#
loop_
_entity.id
_entity.type
_entity.pdbx_description
1 polymer ?
#
loop_
_entity_poly.entity_id
_entity_poly.type
_entity_poly.pdbx_seq_one_letter_code
_entity_poly.pdbx_strand_id
1 'polypeptide(L)' 'MPKKCILCEKEAEYCIKGSSESYCKECAVEQFHDVDYLQKIEEQARKIVSLVEDAGEEGVSDDEEMSEE' A
#
# COMPACT_ATOMS: atom_id res chain seq x y z
N MET A 1 -13.79 6.83 10.98
CA MET A 1 -13.20 8.12 11.38
C MET A 1 -12.44 8.63 10.17
N PRO A 2 -12.64 9.88 9.73
CA PRO A 2 -11.89 10.43 8.60
C PRO A 2 -10.40 10.37 8.95
N LYS A 3 -9.60 9.65 8.15
CA LYS A 3 -8.16 9.59 8.35
C LYS A 3 -7.59 10.97 8.02
N LYS A 4 -6.60 11.42 8.78
CA LYS A 4 -5.92 12.71 8.53
C LYS A 4 -4.59 12.46 7.85
N CYS A 5 -4.15 13.41 7.05
CA CYS A 5 -2.85 13.36 6.39
C CYS A 5 -1.74 13.44 7.44
N ILE A 6 -0.77 12.54 7.38
CA ILE A 6 0.35 12.53 8.34
C ILE A 6 1.29 13.75 8.18
N LEU A 7 1.26 14.41 7.02
CA LEU A 7 2.15 15.54 6.71
C LEU A 7 1.52 16.90 7.01
N CYS A 8 0.25 17.08 6.68
CA CYS A 8 -0.42 18.39 6.79
C CYS A 8 -1.70 18.38 7.64
N GLU A 9 -2.05 17.24 8.25
CA GLU A 9 -3.23 17.04 9.12
C GLU A 9 -4.60 17.36 8.48
N LYS A 10 -4.63 17.65 7.18
CA LYS A 10 -5.84 17.78 6.36
C LYS A 10 -6.55 16.44 6.23
N GLU A 11 -7.76 16.45 5.67
CA GLU A 11 -8.49 15.23 5.34
C GLU A 11 -7.66 14.35 4.40
N ALA A 12 -7.43 13.09 4.78
CA ALA A 12 -6.72 12.14 3.94
C ALA A 12 -7.70 11.41 3.03
N GLU A 13 -7.33 11.35 1.75
CA GLU A 13 -8.04 10.64 0.70
C GLU A 13 -7.36 9.30 0.37
N TYR A 14 -6.07 9.19 0.69
CA TYR A 14 -5.24 8.03 0.39
C TYR A 14 -4.69 7.41 1.68
N CYS A 15 -4.56 6.09 1.70
CA CYS A 15 -3.99 5.33 2.81
C CYS A 15 -3.06 4.26 2.26
N ILE A 16 -1.87 4.12 2.86
CA ILE A 16 -0.96 3.03 2.51
C ILE A 16 -1.51 1.74 3.10
N LYS A 17 -1.58 0.69 2.30
CA LYS A 17 -2.05 -0.63 2.73
C LYS A 17 -0.98 -1.29 3.61
N GLY A 18 -1.37 -1.76 4.79
CA GLY A 18 -0.43 -2.29 5.79
C GLY A 18 0.11 -1.25 6.78
N SER A 19 -0.03 0.04 6.49
CA SER A 19 0.41 1.12 7.38
C SER A 19 -0.76 1.90 7.98
N SER A 20 -0.49 2.59 9.10
CA SER A 20 -1.38 3.60 9.67
C SER A 20 -1.28 4.96 8.97
N GLU A 21 -0.40 5.05 7.97
CA GLU A 21 -0.10 6.28 7.23
C GLU A 21 -1.18 6.62 6.22
N SER A 22 -1.64 7.87 6.27
CA SER A 22 -2.65 8.41 5.38
C SER A 22 -2.22 9.76 4.84
N TYR A 23 -2.61 10.06 3.61
CA TYR A 23 -2.16 11.23 2.86
C TYR A 23 -3.35 11.93 2.21
N CYS A 24 -3.34 13.25 2.21
CA CYS A 24 -4.23 14.02 1.34
C CYS A 24 -3.71 13.92 -0.11
N LYS A 25 -4.53 14.30 -1.09
CA LYS A 25 -4.16 14.23 -2.49
C LYS A 25 -2.87 14.98 -2.84
N GLU A 26 -2.69 16.19 -2.32
CA GLU A 26 -1.50 17.01 -2.59
C GLU A 26 -0.23 16.31 -2.10
N CYS A 27 -0.21 15.94 -0.82
CA CYS A 27 0.93 15.28 -0.21
C CYS A 27 1.21 13.88 -0.79
N ALA A 28 0.16 13.17 -1.21
CA ALA A 28 0.32 11.88 -1.87
C ALA A 28 0.98 12.04 -3.24
N VAL A 29 0.59 13.05 -4.02
CA VAL A 29 1.22 13.37 -5.31
C VAL A 29 2.65 13.90 -5.12
N GLU A 30 2.94 14.69 -4.09
CA GLU A 30 4.32 15.14 -3.84
C GLU A 30 5.26 14.00 -3.43
N GLN A 31 4.81 13.11 -2.54
CA GLN A 31 5.65 12.01 -2.05
C GLN A 31 5.77 10.87 -3.06
N PHE A 32 4.65 10.49 -3.68
CA PHE A 32 4.56 9.29 -4.51
C PHE A 32 4.47 9.58 -6.01
N HIS A 33 4.48 10.87 -6.40
CA HIS A 33 4.34 11.36 -7.78
C HIS A 33 3.01 10.96 -8.43
N ASP A 34 2.91 9.69 -8.85
CA ASP A 34 1.75 9.15 -9.53
C ASP A 34 1.09 8.06 -8.69
N VAL A 35 0.15 8.48 -7.84
CA VAL A 35 -0.64 7.59 -6.99
C VAL A 35 -1.53 6.66 -7.82
N ASP A 36 -2.00 7.10 -9.00
CA ASP A 36 -2.83 6.30 -9.90
C ASP A 36 -2.01 5.16 -10.51
N TYR A 37 -0.75 5.43 -10.85
CA TYR A 37 0.19 4.40 -11.29
C TYR A 37 0.48 3.36 -10.21
N LEU A 38 0.69 3.78 -8.95
CA LEU A 38 0.88 2.85 -7.83
C LEU A 38 -0.33 1.93 -7.61
N GLN A 39 -1.55 2.45 -7.73
CA GLN A 39 -2.76 1.62 -7.64
C GLN A 39 -2.85 0.59 -8.77
N LYS A 40 -2.47 0.97 -10.00
CA LYS A 40 -2.41 0.05 -11.14
C LYS A 40 -1.37 -1.07 -10.93
N ILE A 41 -0.21 -0.74 -10.37
CA ILE A 41 0.81 -1.74 -10.03
C ILE A 41 0.27 -2.72 -8.97
N GLU A 42 -0.40 -2.23 -7.92
CA GLU A 42 -0.99 -3.13 -6.91
C GLU A 42 -2.00 -4.10 -7.54
N GLU A 43 -2.86 -3.60 -8.43
CA GLU A 43 -3.84 -4.43 -9.13
C GLU A 43 -3.16 -5.49 -10.01
N GLN A 44 -2.09 -5.12 -10.71
CA GLN A 44 -1.31 -6.05 -11.53
C GLN A 44 -0.58 -7.09 -10.66
N ALA A 45 0.03 -6.68 -9.55
CA ALA A 45 0.69 -7.58 -8.61
C ALA A 45 -0.31 -8.60 -8.04
N ARG A 46 -1.51 -8.15 -7.64
CA ARG A 46 -2.57 -9.04 -7.14
C ARG A 46 -3.03 -10.04 -8.20
N LYS A 47 -3.14 -9.62 -9.46
CA LYS A 47 -3.47 -10.52 -10.59
C LYS A 47 -2.39 -11.57 -10.81
N ILE A 48 -1.12 -11.20 -10.72
CA ILE A 48 0.00 -12.14 -10.84
C ILE A 48 -0.02 -13.15 -9.70
N VAL A 49 -0.19 -12.70 -8.46
CA VAL A 49 -0.28 -13.59 -7.28
C VAL A 49 -1.41 -14.61 -7.46
N SER A 50 -2.60 -14.18 -7.83
CA SER A 50 -3.73 -15.08 -8.11
C SER A 50 -3.40 -16.13 -9.18
N LEU A 51 -2.74 -15.72 -10.28
CA LEU A 51 -2.35 -16.66 -11.34
C LEU A 51 -1.30 -17.68 -10.89
N VAL A 52 -0.40 -17.31 -9.97
CA VAL A 52 0.63 -18.19 -9.41
C VAL A 52 0.02 -19.14 -8.37
N GLU A 53 -0.92 -18.65 -7.55
CA GLU A 53 -1.69 -19.48 -6.59
C GLU A 53 -2.51 -20.56 -7.30
N ASP A 54 -3.14 -20.23 -8.44
CA ASP A 54 -3.87 -21.19 -9.28
C ASP A 54 -2.94 -22.21 -9.97
N ALA A 55 -1.65 -21.90 -10.13
CA ALA A 55 -0.67 -22.74 -10.81
C ALA A 55 0.15 -23.67 -9.87
N GLY A 56 0.15 -23.38 -8.55
CA GLY A 56 0.76 -24.22 -7.52
C GLY A 56 2.29 -24.11 -7.44
N GLU A 57 2.80 -23.13 -6.69
CA GLU A 57 4.07 -23.20 -5.97
C GLU A 57 4.07 -22.14 -4.85
N GLU A 58 4.68 -22.45 -3.71
CA GLU A 58 4.56 -21.76 -2.41
C GLU A 58 4.84 -20.25 -2.48
N GLY A 59 3.84 -19.45 -2.15
CA GLY A 59 3.94 -17.99 -2.08
C GLY A 59 4.89 -17.55 -0.96
N VAL A 60 5.83 -16.67 -1.29
CA VAL A 60 6.71 -15.97 -0.35
C VAL A 60 5.86 -15.37 0.77
N SER A 61 6.08 -15.88 1.98
CA SER A 61 5.66 -15.26 3.23
C SER A 61 6.36 -13.91 3.37
N ASP A 62 5.60 -12.83 3.58
CA ASP A 62 6.09 -11.64 4.26
C ASP A 62 6.56 -12.09 5.66
N ASP A 63 7.84 -12.47 5.76
CA ASP A 63 8.55 -12.72 7.00
C ASP A 63 8.81 -11.35 7.65
N GLU A 64 7.86 -10.88 8.45
CA GLU A 64 8.13 -9.94 9.53
C GLU A 64 7.93 -10.66 10.87
N GLU A 65 8.83 -11.60 11.19
CA GLU A 65 9.16 -11.91 12.59
C GLU A 65 10.58 -11.40 12.88
N MET A 66 10.68 -10.23 13.52
CA MET A 66 11.84 -9.95 14.37
C MET A 66 11.38 -9.18 15.61
N SER A 67 10.79 -9.91 16.55
CA SER A 67 10.79 -9.50 17.96
C SER A 67 12.19 -9.73 18.53
N GLU A 68 12.92 -8.65 18.82
CA GLU A 68 14.04 -8.68 19.76
C GLU A 68 13.56 -8.17 21.12
N GLU A 69 13.86 -8.98 22.16
CA GLU A 69 13.51 -8.83 23.58
C GLU A 69 14.16 -7.62 24.26
#